data_AF-A0A3N4HNT7-F1
#
_entry.id   AF-A0A3N4HNT7-F1
#
_cell.length_a   1.000
_cell.length_b   1.000
_cell.length_c   1.000
_cell.angle_alpha   90.00
_cell.angle_beta   90.00
_cell.angle_gamma   90.00
#
_symmetry.space_group_name_H-M   'P 1'
#
loop_
_entity.id
_entity.type
_entity.pdbx_description
1 polymer ?
#
loop_
_entity_poly.entity_id
_entity_poly.type
_entity_poly.pdbx_seq_one_letter_code
_entity_poly.pdbx_strand_id
1 'polypeptide(L)'
;MSTAVGKKLASRRICKYCYIDLVDDDDEITHFFGCSHTHSTITVQRSREENPSSVTVTVRRAKDGNLYCPIEGCNYRVYEDKTFRSHIGGCGPNNSHGALRIVLKAEVKGRTKRAAHLEYTPVADTKAPAAPRVPFTISTPASVTLVDTSLEVPMSLTIEGRPRLSSVSPRVEPPAPVPPPPQVTNKRKASNDDLRASLLAEYRKKVHAEMLRTLVDPDPDYQESSKRREMCKIWFEEGMEELRKTEKDV
;
A
#
# COMPACT_ATOMS: atom_id res chain seq x y z
N MET A 1 15.29 18.06 -48.75
CA MET A 1 14.57 18.79 -47.69
C MET A 1 14.13 17.79 -46.64
N SER A 2 14.93 17.60 -45.60
CA SER A 2 14.67 16.63 -44.53
C SER A 2 13.88 17.30 -43.41
N THR A 3 12.63 16.89 -43.23
CA THR A 3 11.76 17.33 -42.13
C THR A 3 12.22 16.67 -40.84
N ALA A 4 12.88 17.44 -39.98
CA ALA A 4 13.19 17.04 -38.62
C ALA A 4 11.88 16.92 -37.82
N VAL A 5 11.41 15.68 -37.62
CA VAL A 5 10.31 15.38 -36.70
C VAL A 5 10.84 15.54 -35.28
N GLY A 6 10.60 16.70 -34.69
CA GLY A 6 10.89 16.96 -33.28
C GLY A 6 10.08 16.03 -32.39
N LYS A 7 10.71 14.96 -31.90
CA LYS A 7 10.13 14.12 -30.85
C LYS A 7 10.01 14.99 -29.60
N LYS A 8 8.80 15.44 -29.29
CA LYS A 8 8.49 16.00 -27.96
C LYS A 8 8.87 14.92 -26.95
N LEU A 9 9.86 15.21 -26.09
CA LEU A 9 10.12 14.37 -24.93
C LEU A 9 8.84 14.30 -24.12
N ALA A 10 8.20 13.13 -24.11
CA ALA A 10 7.08 12.86 -23.22
C ALA A 10 7.60 13.07 -21.79
N SER A 11 7.01 14.02 -21.08
CA SER A 11 7.30 14.25 -19.66
C SER A 11 6.99 12.97 -18.89
N ARG A 12 8.03 12.35 -18.30
CA ARG A 12 7.90 11.17 -17.45
C ARG A 12 6.83 11.42 -16.39
N ARG A 13 5.80 10.57 -16.36
CA ARG A 13 4.76 10.59 -15.33
C ARG A 13 5.12 9.54 -14.30
N ILE A 14 5.49 9.96 -13.10
CA ILE A 14 5.74 9.03 -11.99
C ILE A 14 4.50 9.02 -11.12
N CYS A 15 3.99 7.82 -10.82
CA CYS A 15 2.94 7.74 -9.84
C CYS A 15 3.49 8.08 -8.45
N LYS A 16 2.99 9.16 -7.84
CA LYS A 16 3.53 9.70 -6.57
C LYS A 16 3.44 8.76 -5.36
N TYR A 17 2.66 7.68 -5.45
CA TYR A 17 2.39 6.79 -4.34
C TYR A 17 3.09 5.44 -4.49
N CYS A 18 2.92 4.81 -5.66
CA CYS A 18 3.60 3.55 -5.98
C CYS A 18 5.06 3.81 -6.43
N TYR A 19 5.46 5.06 -6.71
CA TYR A 19 6.76 5.47 -7.28
C TYR A 19 7.13 4.70 -8.56
N ILE A 20 6.12 4.26 -9.30
CA ILE A 20 6.27 3.57 -10.59
C ILE A 20 6.36 4.62 -11.69
N ASP A 21 7.42 4.54 -12.49
CA ASP A 21 7.56 5.29 -13.74
C ASP A 21 6.50 4.79 -14.75
N LEU A 22 5.63 5.68 -15.21
CA LEU A 22 4.65 5.41 -16.27
C LEU A 22 5.25 5.94 -17.57
N VAL A 23 5.69 5.02 -18.43
CA VAL A 23 6.49 5.35 -19.61
C VAL A 23 5.60 5.85 -20.74
N ASP A 24 4.39 5.30 -20.84
CA ASP A 24 3.39 5.65 -21.85
C ASP A 24 1.97 5.85 -21.25
N ASP A 25 1.02 6.24 -22.10
CA ASP A 25 -0.37 6.46 -21.69
C ASP A 25 -1.09 5.15 -21.31
N ASP A 26 -0.68 4.01 -21.89
CA ASP A 26 -1.27 2.70 -21.60
C ASP A 26 -0.83 2.18 -20.22
N ASP A 27 0.43 2.43 -19.84
CA ASP A 27 0.93 2.24 -18.49
C ASP A 27 0.16 3.10 -17.49
N GLU A 28 -0.11 4.36 -17.82
CA GLU A 28 -0.90 5.24 -16.96
C GLU A 28 -2.31 4.71 -16.77
N ILE A 29 -2.98 4.28 -17.84
CA ILE A 29 -4.30 3.65 -17.79
C ILE A 29 -4.22 2.39 -16.92
N THR A 30 -3.37 1.44 -17.25
CA THR A 30 -3.24 0.15 -16.55
C THR A 30 -2.93 0.35 -15.08
N HIS A 31 -2.01 1.26 -14.76
CA HIS A 31 -1.67 1.64 -13.40
C HIS A 31 -2.82 2.36 -12.69
N PHE A 32 -3.57 3.19 -13.40
CA PHE A 32 -4.73 3.89 -12.85
C PHE A 32 -5.85 2.90 -12.48
N PHE A 33 -6.04 1.84 -13.26
CA PHE A 33 -6.98 0.77 -12.93
C PHE A 33 -6.43 -0.22 -11.89
N GLY A 34 -5.10 -0.38 -11.79
CA GLY A 34 -4.46 -1.43 -10.98
C GLY A 34 -3.86 -1.00 -9.64
N CYS A 35 -3.37 0.23 -9.45
CA CYS A 35 -2.80 0.62 -8.15
C CYS A 35 -3.91 0.86 -7.13
N SER A 36 -3.77 0.24 -5.97
CA SER A 36 -4.66 0.33 -4.82
C SER A 36 -4.78 1.75 -4.25
N HIS A 37 -3.90 2.68 -4.63
CA HIS A 37 -4.03 4.08 -4.24
C HIS A 37 -5.00 4.87 -5.11
N THR A 38 -5.47 4.39 -6.27
CA THR A 38 -6.36 5.19 -7.14
C THR A 38 -7.84 5.06 -6.79
N HIS A 39 -8.17 4.04 -6.00
CA HIS A 39 -9.53 3.73 -5.62
C HIS A 39 -9.60 3.18 -4.20
N SER A 40 -10.79 3.26 -3.62
CA SER A 40 -11.13 2.64 -2.35
C SER A 40 -12.34 1.76 -2.56
N THR A 41 -12.28 0.52 -2.10
CA THR A 41 -13.42 -0.39 -2.12
C THR A 41 -14.07 -0.42 -0.75
N ILE A 42 -15.33 -0.01 -0.70
CA ILE A 42 -16.14 0.07 0.52
C ILE A 42 -17.36 -0.85 0.39
N THR A 43 -17.88 -1.31 1.52
CA THR A 43 -19.09 -2.12 1.58
C THR A 43 -20.17 -1.34 2.32
N VAL A 44 -21.32 -1.20 1.70
CA VAL A 44 -22.46 -0.41 2.20
C VAL A 44 -23.67 -1.33 2.36
N GLN A 45 -24.32 -1.29 3.52
CA GLN A 45 -25.56 -2.03 3.75
C GLN A 45 -26.77 -1.21 3.26
N ARG A 46 -27.59 -1.78 2.36
CA ARG A 46 -28.72 -1.05 1.75
C ARG A 46 -29.98 -1.00 2.60
N SER A 47 -30.20 -1.98 3.46
CA SER A 47 -31.41 -2.10 4.30
C SER A 47 -31.07 -2.66 5.68
N ARG A 48 -31.90 -2.32 6.66
CA ARG A 48 -31.87 -2.86 8.03
C ARG A 48 -32.79 -4.08 8.21
N GLU A 49 -33.39 -4.58 7.13
CA GLU A 49 -34.16 -5.82 7.14
C GLU A 49 -33.32 -7.00 7.63
N GLU A 50 -33.99 -8.06 8.09
CA GLU A 50 -33.36 -9.28 8.66
C GLU A 50 -32.32 -9.93 7.72
N ASN A 51 -32.37 -9.61 6.42
CA ASN A 51 -31.37 -10.01 5.43
C ASN A 51 -30.70 -8.77 4.80
N PRO A 52 -29.69 -8.16 5.44
CA PRO A 52 -29.03 -6.97 4.92
C PRO A 52 -28.28 -7.30 3.63
N SER A 53 -28.78 -6.79 2.50
CA SER A 53 -28.01 -6.83 1.25
C SER A 53 -26.87 -5.81 1.33
N SER A 54 -25.65 -6.32 1.44
CA SER A 54 -24.44 -5.51 1.31
C SER A 54 -24.10 -5.31 -0.16
N VAL A 55 -23.71 -4.10 -0.52
CA VAL A 55 -23.22 -3.75 -1.85
C VAL A 55 -21.82 -3.19 -1.73
N THR A 56 -20.94 -3.71 -2.58
CA THR A 56 -19.58 -3.24 -2.68
C THR A 56 -19.52 -2.10 -3.69
N VAL A 57 -18.96 -0.97 -3.28
CA VAL A 57 -18.78 0.22 -4.11
C VAL A 57 -17.29 0.51 -4.21
N THR A 58 -16.76 0.51 -5.43
CA THR A 58 -15.42 0.99 -5.71
C THR A 58 -15.47 2.49 -6.00
N VAL A 59 -14.95 3.28 -5.08
CA VAL A 59 -14.84 4.73 -5.16
C VAL A 59 -13.50 5.09 -5.78
N ARG A 60 -13.49 5.64 -6.99
CA ARG A 60 -12.28 6.19 -7.59
C ARG A 60 -11.94 7.55 -7.01
N ARG A 61 -10.66 7.87 -6.96
CA ARG A 61 -10.22 9.24 -6.70
C ARG A 61 -10.62 10.15 -7.85
N ALA A 62 -11.03 11.36 -7.52
CA ALA A 62 -11.23 12.38 -8.55
C ALA A 62 -9.88 12.94 -9.02
N LYS A 63 -9.90 13.86 -10.00
CA LYS A 63 -8.70 14.51 -10.54
C LYS A 63 -7.90 15.32 -9.52
N ASP A 64 -8.55 15.75 -8.44
CA ASP A 64 -7.91 16.46 -7.33
C ASP A 64 -7.19 15.51 -6.35
N GLY A 65 -7.27 14.20 -6.60
CA GLY A 65 -6.67 13.17 -5.77
C GLY A 65 -7.47 12.82 -4.52
N ASN A 66 -8.68 13.35 -4.30
CA ASN A 66 -9.49 13.01 -3.13
C ASN A 66 -10.48 11.88 -3.41
N LEU A 67 -10.80 11.11 -2.35
CA LEU A 67 -11.93 10.18 -2.31
C LEU A 67 -13.17 10.92 -1.83
N TYR A 68 -14.30 10.71 -2.49
CA TYR A 68 -15.57 11.36 -2.20
C TYR A 68 -16.58 10.35 -1.69
N CYS A 69 -17.38 10.74 -0.70
CA CYS A 69 -18.43 9.85 -0.20
C CYS A 69 -19.51 9.61 -1.28
N PRO A 70 -19.82 8.34 -1.61
CA PRO A 70 -20.84 8.01 -2.60
C PRO A 70 -22.27 8.05 -2.05
N ILE A 71 -22.47 8.41 -0.78
CA ILE A 71 -23.78 8.48 -0.13
C ILE A 71 -24.42 9.84 -0.44
N GLU A 72 -25.69 9.81 -0.84
CA GLU A 72 -26.49 10.98 -1.17
C GLU A 72 -26.58 11.93 0.03
N GLY A 73 -26.36 13.23 -0.22
CA GLY A 73 -26.31 14.25 0.83
C GLY A 73 -25.01 14.31 1.64
N CYS A 74 -24.03 13.42 1.39
CA CYS A 74 -22.72 13.49 2.02
C CYS A 74 -21.69 14.20 1.13
N ASN A 75 -21.12 15.31 1.63
CA ASN A 75 -20.08 16.08 0.94
C ASN A 75 -18.68 15.81 1.51
N TYR A 76 -18.53 14.77 2.33
CA TYR A 76 -17.22 14.40 2.87
C TYR A 76 -16.26 13.98 1.75
N ARG A 77 -15.05 14.51 1.81
CA ARG A 77 -13.94 14.15 0.93
C ARG A 77 -12.65 14.10 1.72
N VAL A 78 -11.78 13.16 1.41
CA VAL A 78 -10.48 13.02 2.06
C VAL A 78 -9.48 12.36 1.13
N TYR A 79 -8.22 12.69 1.34
CA TYR A 79 -7.11 12.10 0.58
C TYR A 79 -6.71 10.72 1.12
N GLU A 80 -6.87 10.44 2.40
CA GLU A 80 -6.37 9.20 2.99
C GLU A 80 -7.44 8.10 2.99
N ASP A 81 -7.09 6.91 2.47
CA ASP A 81 -8.01 5.77 2.35
C ASP A 81 -8.52 5.29 3.72
N LYS A 82 -7.63 5.23 4.73
CA LYS A 82 -7.97 4.80 6.08
C LYS A 82 -9.02 5.70 6.71
N THR A 83 -8.82 7.01 6.62
CA THR A 83 -9.74 8.03 7.11
C THR A 83 -11.06 8.01 6.34
N PHE A 84 -11.01 7.78 5.03
CA PHE A 84 -12.19 7.59 4.20
C PHE A 84 -13.03 6.38 4.63
N ARG A 85 -12.42 5.22 4.82
CA ARG A 85 -13.11 4.00 5.29
C ARG A 85 -13.73 4.19 6.67
N SER A 86 -13.01 4.85 7.58
CA SER A 86 -13.52 5.18 8.92
C SER A 86 -14.75 6.08 8.82
N HIS A 87 -14.73 7.09 7.93
CA HIS A 87 -15.88 7.93 7.68
C HIS A 87 -17.07 7.12 7.17
N ILE A 88 -16.88 6.23 6.18
CA ILE A 88 -17.97 5.41 5.63
C ILE A 88 -18.62 4.52 6.70
N GLY A 89 -17.82 3.88 7.57
CA GLY A 89 -18.34 3.10 8.69
C GLY A 89 -19.16 3.93 9.68
N GLY A 90 -18.81 5.22 9.82
CA GLY A 90 -19.55 6.19 10.62
C GLY A 90 -20.65 6.95 9.88
N CYS A 91 -20.75 6.83 8.54
CA CYS A 91 -21.67 7.61 7.68
C CYS A 91 -23.13 7.13 7.76
N GLY A 92 -23.47 6.43 8.84
CA GLY A 92 -24.77 5.86 9.10
C GLY A 92 -25.74 6.83 9.80
N PRO A 93 -26.94 6.34 10.13
CA PRO A 93 -28.07 7.14 10.60
C PRO A 93 -27.82 7.97 11.87
N ASN A 94 -26.77 7.65 12.63
CA ASN A 94 -26.52 8.25 13.93
C ASN A 94 -25.58 9.47 13.89
N ASN A 95 -24.87 9.74 12.79
CA ASN A 95 -23.78 10.74 12.82
C ASN A 95 -23.89 11.90 11.81
N SER A 96 -24.83 11.88 10.86
CA SER A 96 -25.13 13.06 10.01
C SER A 96 -26.23 12.79 8.96
N HIS A 97 -26.50 11.52 8.63
CA HIS A 97 -27.46 11.12 7.60
C HIS A 97 -28.69 10.48 8.25
N GLY A 98 -29.53 11.27 8.91
CA GLY A 98 -30.61 10.84 9.80
C GLY A 98 -31.75 9.97 9.22
N ALA A 99 -31.52 9.03 8.32
CA ALA A 99 -32.55 8.14 7.82
C ALA A 99 -32.07 6.69 7.57
N LEU A 100 -32.97 5.77 7.87
CA LEU A 100 -32.91 4.30 7.88
C LEU A 100 -32.48 3.62 6.56
N ARG A 101 -32.11 4.38 5.53
CA ARG A 101 -31.84 3.85 4.19
C ARG A 101 -30.72 4.64 3.52
N ILE A 102 -29.61 3.96 3.27
CA ILE A 102 -28.49 4.55 2.54
C ILE A 102 -28.89 4.68 1.07
N VAL A 103 -29.05 5.92 0.62
CA VAL A 103 -29.24 6.27 -0.79
C VAL A 103 -27.87 6.61 -1.35
N LEU A 104 -27.49 5.99 -2.47
CA LEU A 104 -26.25 6.28 -3.17
C LEU A 104 -26.48 7.41 -4.19
N LYS A 105 -25.44 8.20 -4.46
CA LYS A 105 -25.49 9.26 -5.46
C LYS A 105 -25.76 8.72 -6.86
N ALA A 106 -26.36 9.56 -7.70
CA ALA A 106 -26.74 9.19 -9.06
C ALA A 106 -25.55 8.82 -9.97
N GLU A 107 -24.33 9.31 -9.66
CA GLU A 107 -23.14 8.96 -10.43
C GLU A 107 -22.59 7.57 -10.09
N VAL A 108 -23.10 6.91 -9.06
CA VAL A 108 -22.74 5.53 -8.72
C VAL A 108 -23.40 4.59 -9.74
N LYS A 109 -22.61 4.05 -10.66
CA LYS A 109 -23.09 3.20 -11.76
C LYS A 109 -22.74 1.75 -11.48
N GLY A 110 -23.71 0.86 -11.65
CA GLY A 110 -23.49 -0.58 -11.68
C GLY A 110 -23.35 -1.08 -13.11
N ARG A 111 -22.56 -2.13 -13.33
CA ARG A 111 -22.51 -2.84 -14.61
C ARG A 111 -23.88 -3.42 -14.99
N THR A 112 -24.68 -3.77 -13.98
CA THR A 112 -26.09 -4.18 -14.10
C THR A 112 -26.91 -3.63 -12.92
N LYS A 113 -28.24 -3.53 -13.07
CA LYS A 113 -29.14 -3.02 -12.02
C LYS A 113 -29.11 -3.83 -10.71
N ARG A 114 -28.66 -5.10 -10.79
CA ARG A 114 -28.53 -6.03 -9.65
C ARG A 114 -27.08 -6.35 -9.30
N ALA A 115 -26.11 -5.61 -9.84
CA ALA A 115 -24.71 -5.87 -9.54
C ALA A 115 -24.46 -5.65 -8.04
N ALA A 116 -23.85 -6.66 -7.40
CA ALA A 116 -23.30 -6.53 -6.06
C ALA A 116 -22.08 -5.58 -6.02
N HIS A 117 -21.53 -5.27 -7.19
CA HIS A 117 -20.38 -4.40 -7.37
C HIS A 117 -20.77 -3.15 -8.18
N LEU A 118 -20.63 -1.99 -7.56
CA LEU A 118 -20.88 -0.68 -8.16
C LEU A 118 -19.57 0.10 -8.26
N GLU A 119 -19.54 1.06 -9.18
CA GLU A 119 -18.41 1.93 -9.40
C GLU A 119 -18.85 3.40 -9.26
N TYR A 120 -18.07 4.17 -8.52
CA TYR A 120 -18.29 5.60 -8.31
C TYR A 120 -17.07 6.38 -8.78
N THR A 121 -17.26 7.18 -9.82
CA THR A 121 -16.22 8.08 -10.36
C THR A 121 -16.64 9.52 -10.10
N PRO A 122 -16.23 10.12 -8.98
CA PRO A 122 -16.60 11.48 -8.65
C PRO A 122 -16.08 12.44 -9.71
N VAL A 123 -16.97 13.29 -10.21
CA VAL A 123 -16.57 14.45 -11.00
C VAL A 123 -16.14 15.50 -9.98
N ALA A 124 -14.83 15.78 -9.89
CA ALA A 124 -14.36 16.94 -9.14
C ALA A 124 -14.99 18.16 -9.80
N ASP A 125 -16.05 18.68 -9.18
CA ASP A 125 -16.76 19.82 -9.67
C ASP A 125 -15.83 21.02 -9.51
N THR A 126 -15.02 21.30 -10.54
CA THR A 126 -13.99 22.35 -10.51
C THR A 126 -14.59 23.75 -10.37
N LYS A 127 -15.92 23.85 -10.48
CA LYS A 127 -16.70 25.07 -10.25
C LYS A 127 -17.27 25.19 -8.83
N ALA A 128 -17.29 24.10 -8.05
CA ALA A 128 -17.75 24.19 -6.68
C ALA A 128 -16.69 24.94 -5.85
N PRO A 129 -17.05 26.04 -5.17
CA PRO A 129 -16.11 26.77 -4.33
C PRO A 129 -15.51 25.78 -3.33
N ALA A 130 -14.17 25.76 -3.24
CA ALA A 130 -13.47 24.90 -2.31
C ALA A 130 -14.07 25.14 -0.92
N ALA A 131 -14.82 24.15 -0.41
CA ALA A 131 -15.36 24.21 0.95
C ALA A 131 -14.25 24.71 1.88
N PRO A 132 -14.50 25.76 2.68
CA PRO A 132 -13.48 26.41 3.48
C PRO A 132 -12.75 25.32 4.24
N ARG A 133 -11.43 25.21 3.99
CA ARG A 133 -10.57 24.38 4.82
C ARG A 133 -10.70 24.98 6.20
N VAL A 134 -11.52 24.36 7.06
CA VAL A 134 -11.54 24.69 8.47
C VAL A 134 -10.09 24.51 8.90
N PRO A 135 -9.37 25.58 9.29
CA PRO A 135 -8.01 25.42 9.77
C PRO A 135 -8.11 24.44 10.93
N PHE A 136 -7.45 23.29 10.79
CA PHE A 136 -7.24 22.39 11.91
C PHE A 136 -6.58 23.23 12.98
N THR A 137 -7.36 23.65 13.97
CA THR A 137 -6.83 24.30 15.14
C THR A 137 -6.18 23.15 15.90
N ILE A 138 -4.88 22.96 15.66
CA ILE A 138 -4.08 22.07 16.48
C ILE A 138 -4.17 22.70 17.86
N SER A 139 -4.99 22.11 18.73
CA SER A 139 -5.08 22.51 20.13
C SER A 139 -3.67 22.51 20.69
N THR A 140 -3.17 23.70 20.95
CA THR A 140 -1.89 23.91 21.61
C THR A 140 -1.98 23.18 22.94
N PRO A 141 -1.06 22.25 23.28
CA PRO A 141 -1.07 21.63 24.59
C PRO A 141 -0.96 22.75 25.63
N ALA A 142 -1.87 22.74 26.61
CA ALA A 142 -1.87 23.69 27.71
C ALA A 142 -0.47 23.71 28.34
N SER A 143 0.14 24.91 28.41
CA SER A 143 1.36 25.11 29.17
C SER A 143 1.12 24.67 30.61
N VAL A 144 1.76 23.57 31.00
CA VAL A 144 1.84 23.16 32.39
C VAL A 144 2.66 24.22 33.11
N THR A 145 1.97 25.06 33.88
CA THR A 145 2.59 26.02 34.78
C THR A 145 3.29 25.22 35.86
N LEU A 146 4.62 25.19 35.82
CA LEU A 146 5.44 24.68 36.92
C LEU A 146 5.23 25.59 38.12
N VAL A 147 4.45 25.13 39.09
CA VAL A 147 4.40 25.72 40.43
C VAL A 147 5.67 25.27 41.15
N ASP A 148 6.62 26.19 41.21
CA ASP A 148 7.82 26.11 42.04
C ASP A 148 7.39 26.05 43.51
N THR A 149 7.39 24.83 44.07
CA THR A 149 7.19 24.60 45.50
C THR A 149 8.51 24.15 46.08
N SER A 150 9.34 25.14 46.42
CA SER A 150 10.49 24.98 47.29
C SER A 150 10.00 24.67 48.70
N LEU A 151 10.21 23.44 49.17
CA LEU A 151 10.11 23.04 50.56
C LEU A 151 11.12 21.95 50.86
N GLU A 152 11.58 22.00 52.10
CA GLU A 152 12.90 21.62 52.57
C GLU A 152 13.15 20.11 52.70
N VAL A 153 14.44 19.79 52.72
CA VAL A 153 15.03 18.47 53.00
C VAL A 153 14.63 17.98 54.39
N PRO A 154 14.45 16.66 54.60
CA PRO A 154 15.49 15.94 55.34
C PRO A 154 15.82 14.53 54.81
N MET A 155 16.93 14.05 55.35
CA MET A 155 17.79 12.96 54.90
C MET A 155 17.23 11.53 55.01
N SER A 156 17.92 10.65 54.29
CA SER A 156 18.21 9.24 54.61
C SER A 156 17.06 8.24 54.60
N LEU A 157 17.08 7.35 53.61
CA LEU A 157 16.68 5.95 53.80
C LEU A 157 17.40 5.03 52.82
N THR A 158 18.31 4.24 53.42
CA THR A 158 18.89 3.01 52.93
C THR A 158 17.78 2.04 52.49
N ILE A 159 17.76 1.58 51.24
CA ILE A 159 16.99 0.39 50.85
C ILE A 159 17.85 -0.49 49.93
N GLU A 160 18.04 -1.69 50.46
CA GLU A 160 18.68 -2.86 49.91
C GLU A 160 17.99 -3.40 48.64
N GLY A 161 18.69 -4.29 47.94
CA GLY A 161 18.01 -5.44 47.32
C GLY A 161 17.78 -5.32 45.82
N ARG A 162 18.84 -5.56 45.05
CA ARG A 162 18.79 -5.91 43.63
C ARG A 162 18.22 -7.34 43.47
N PRO A 163 17.07 -7.56 42.81
CA PRO A 163 16.70 -8.91 42.40
C PRO A 163 17.54 -9.28 41.18
N ARG A 164 18.48 -10.22 41.36
CA ARG A 164 19.02 -11.01 40.26
C ARG A 164 17.88 -11.81 39.65
N LEU A 165 17.42 -11.43 38.46
CA LEU A 165 16.61 -12.33 37.65
C LEU A 165 17.55 -13.42 37.11
N SER A 166 17.33 -14.62 37.63
CA SER A 166 17.96 -15.85 37.21
C SER A 166 17.73 -16.07 35.73
N SER A 167 18.83 -16.09 34.98
CA SER A 167 18.92 -16.65 33.65
C SER A 167 18.64 -18.15 33.73
N VAL A 168 17.41 -18.55 33.39
CA VAL A 168 17.07 -19.95 33.14
C VAL A 168 17.26 -20.17 31.64
N SER A 169 18.42 -20.69 31.26
CA SER A 169 18.65 -21.25 29.93
C SER A 169 17.71 -22.43 29.73
N PRO A 170 16.82 -22.41 28.72
CA PRO A 170 16.15 -23.61 28.26
C PRO A 170 17.20 -24.47 27.56
N ARG A 171 17.55 -25.60 28.17
CA ARG A 171 18.32 -26.66 27.52
C ARG A 171 17.41 -27.25 26.44
N VAL A 172 17.54 -26.74 25.23
CA VAL A 172 16.93 -27.31 24.03
C VAL A 172 17.62 -28.65 23.77
N GLU A 173 16.90 -29.72 24.06
CA GLU A 173 17.27 -31.07 23.70
C GLU A 173 17.27 -31.18 22.16
N PRO A 174 18.35 -31.71 21.54
CA PRO A 174 18.42 -31.78 20.08
C PRO A 174 17.31 -32.72 19.57
N PRO A 175 16.42 -32.25 18.68
CA PRO A 175 15.38 -33.09 18.12
C PRO A 175 16.02 -34.25 17.35
N ALA A 176 15.50 -35.45 17.61
CA ALA A 176 15.91 -36.69 16.95
C ALA A 176 15.92 -36.54 15.42
N PRO A 177 16.85 -37.20 14.71
CA PRO A 177 16.97 -37.11 13.27
C PRO A 177 15.69 -37.61 12.61
N VAL A 178 14.91 -36.67 12.06
CA VAL A 178 13.72 -36.95 11.28
C VAL A 178 14.17 -37.69 10.01
N PRO A 179 13.64 -38.90 9.72
CA PRO A 179 14.00 -39.63 8.52
C PRO A 179 13.66 -38.79 7.28
N PRO A 180 14.56 -38.69 6.28
CA PRO A 180 14.33 -37.89 5.10
C PRO A 180 13.05 -38.37 4.39
N PRO A 181 12.16 -37.47 4.00
CA PRO A 181 10.94 -37.84 3.28
C PRO A 181 11.33 -38.58 1.99
N PRO A 182 10.52 -39.58 1.57
CA PRO A 182 10.81 -40.38 0.39
C PRO A 182 10.99 -39.48 -0.82
N GLN A 183 12.22 -39.42 -1.34
CA GLN A 183 12.54 -38.68 -2.56
C GLN A 183 11.85 -39.38 -3.72
N VAL A 184 10.67 -38.89 -4.09
CA VAL A 184 9.95 -39.32 -5.29
C VAL A 184 10.71 -38.74 -6.48
N THR A 185 11.63 -39.52 -7.05
CA THR A 185 12.44 -39.15 -8.21
C THR A 185 11.61 -39.19 -9.49
N ASN A 186 10.59 -38.33 -9.59
CA ASN A 186 9.91 -38.08 -10.85
C ASN A 186 10.71 -37.04 -11.62
N LYS A 187 11.60 -37.49 -12.51
CA LYS A 187 12.26 -36.67 -13.54
C LYS A 187 11.21 -36.12 -14.51
N ARG A 188 10.47 -35.10 -14.09
CA ARG A 188 9.71 -34.25 -15.01
C ARG A 188 10.70 -33.21 -15.55
N LYS A 189 10.77 -33.08 -16.87
CA LYS A 189 11.43 -31.91 -17.50
C LYS A 189 10.78 -30.67 -16.88
N ALA A 190 11.57 -29.82 -16.25
CA ALA A 190 11.10 -28.54 -15.75
C ALA A 190 10.49 -27.77 -16.93
N SER A 191 9.30 -27.21 -16.73
CA SER A 191 8.69 -26.35 -17.74
C SER A 191 9.54 -25.10 -17.92
N ASN A 192 9.51 -24.49 -19.11
CA ASN A 192 10.17 -23.21 -19.36
C ASN A 192 9.64 -22.12 -18.39
N ASP A 193 8.37 -22.22 -18.00
CA ASP A 193 7.76 -21.36 -16.98
C ASP A 193 8.37 -21.55 -15.58
N ASP A 194 8.73 -22.79 -15.21
CA ASP A 194 9.39 -23.07 -13.93
C ASP A 194 10.79 -22.44 -13.90
N LEU A 195 11.50 -22.46 -15.03
CA LEU A 195 12.81 -21.81 -15.17
C LEU A 195 12.72 -20.30 -15.05
N ARG A 196 11.72 -19.66 -15.70
CA ARG A 196 11.45 -18.22 -15.58
C ARG A 196 11.13 -17.82 -14.14
N ALA A 197 10.26 -18.58 -13.47
CA ALA A 197 9.91 -18.34 -12.07
C ALA A 197 11.12 -18.46 -11.15
N SER A 198 11.96 -19.48 -11.36
CA SER A 198 13.20 -19.68 -10.61
C SER A 198 14.19 -18.51 -10.80
N LEU A 199 14.40 -18.07 -12.04
CA LEU A 199 15.29 -16.95 -12.35
C LEU A 199 14.83 -15.65 -11.68
N LEU A 200 13.52 -15.39 -11.70
CA LEU A 200 12.92 -14.22 -11.07
C LEU A 200 13.02 -14.26 -9.54
N ALA A 201 12.89 -15.43 -8.93
CA ALA A 201 13.10 -15.61 -7.49
C ALA A 201 14.57 -15.34 -7.10
N GLU A 202 15.54 -15.85 -7.86
CA GLU A 202 16.96 -15.61 -7.61
C GLU A 202 17.35 -14.14 -7.83
N TYR A 203 16.81 -13.48 -8.85
CA TYR A 203 17.02 -12.04 -9.05
C TYR A 203 16.53 -11.22 -7.85
N ARG A 204 15.29 -11.46 -7.39
CA ARG A 204 14.73 -10.79 -6.21
C ARG A 204 15.58 -11.01 -4.96
N LYS A 205 16.05 -12.24 -4.76
CA LYS A 205 16.91 -12.62 -3.64
C LYS A 205 18.25 -11.88 -3.67
N LYS A 206 18.91 -11.79 -4.83
CA LYS A 206 20.18 -11.05 -4.99
C LYS A 206 20.01 -9.56 -4.76
N VAL A 207 18.96 -8.94 -5.32
CA VAL A 207 18.67 -7.52 -5.11
C VAL A 207 18.42 -7.23 -3.63
N HIS A 208 17.63 -8.07 -2.95
CA HIS A 208 17.36 -7.91 -1.52
C HIS A 208 18.62 -8.11 -0.68
N ALA A 209 19.45 -9.10 -0.98
CA ALA A 209 20.72 -9.33 -0.29
C ALA A 209 21.68 -8.15 -0.43
N GLU A 210 21.76 -7.54 -1.62
CA GLU A 210 22.61 -6.36 -1.85
C GLU A 210 22.07 -5.11 -1.12
N MET A 211 20.75 -4.95 -1.07
CA MET A 211 20.10 -3.90 -0.28
C MET A 211 20.42 -4.06 1.21
N LEU A 212 20.30 -5.27 1.76
CA LEU A 212 20.66 -5.54 3.16
C LEU A 212 22.15 -5.34 3.42
N ARG A 213 23.03 -5.76 2.50
CA ARG A 213 24.47 -5.54 2.60
C ARG A 213 24.80 -4.04 2.73
N THR A 214 24.16 -3.21 1.92
CA THR A 214 24.36 -1.75 1.94
C THR A 214 23.83 -1.12 3.24
N LEU A 215 22.79 -1.70 3.86
CA LEU A 215 22.22 -1.18 5.12
C LEU A 215 23.04 -1.56 6.36
N VAL A 216 23.78 -2.67 6.31
CA VAL A 216 24.62 -3.15 7.43
C VAL A 216 25.99 -2.47 7.45
N ASP A 217 26.44 -1.96 6.30
CA ASP A 217 27.73 -1.27 6.19
C ASP A 217 27.69 0.08 6.94
N PRO A 218 28.60 0.33 7.92
CA PRO A 218 28.68 1.60 8.62
C PRO A 218 29.15 2.77 7.74
N ASP A 219 29.78 2.51 6.60
CA ASP A 219 30.19 3.54 5.62
C ASP A 219 29.77 3.12 4.19
N PRO A 220 28.46 3.17 3.88
CA PRO A 220 27.94 2.58 2.66
C PRO A 220 28.37 3.35 1.40
N ASP A 221 29.13 2.71 0.52
CA ASP A 221 29.33 3.20 -0.85
C ASP A 221 28.09 2.93 -1.72
N TYR A 222 27.19 3.91 -1.73
CA TYR A 222 25.97 3.86 -2.55
C TYR A 222 26.25 3.82 -4.05
N GLN A 223 27.38 4.36 -4.50
CA GLN A 223 27.72 4.36 -5.93
C GLN A 223 28.13 2.96 -6.36
N GLU A 224 28.94 2.27 -5.56
CA GLU A 224 29.31 0.87 -5.81
C GLU A 224 28.09 -0.05 -5.69
N SER A 225 27.26 0.12 -4.65
CA SER A 225 25.99 -0.61 -4.49
C SER A 225 25.08 -0.44 -5.71
N SER A 226 24.98 0.78 -6.25
CA SER A 226 24.20 1.04 -7.47
C SER A 226 24.76 0.32 -8.68
N LYS A 227 26.10 0.30 -8.87
CA LYS A 227 26.74 -0.45 -9.96
C LYS A 227 26.48 -1.96 -9.81
N ARG A 228 26.56 -2.52 -8.60
CA ARG A 228 26.28 -3.95 -8.36
C ARG A 228 24.82 -4.31 -8.65
N ARG A 229 23.87 -3.43 -8.33
CA ARG A 229 22.46 -3.63 -8.69
C ARG A 229 22.23 -3.57 -10.20
N GLU A 230 22.87 -2.65 -10.92
CA GLU A 230 22.76 -2.58 -12.38
C GLU A 230 23.34 -3.84 -13.04
N MET A 231 24.48 -4.34 -12.57
CA MET A 231 25.05 -5.61 -13.05
C MET A 231 24.11 -6.80 -12.79
N CYS A 232 23.40 -6.83 -11.65
CA CYS A 232 22.39 -7.87 -11.38
C CYS A 232 21.21 -7.78 -12.35
N LYS A 233 20.80 -6.58 -12.74
CA LYS A 233 19.73 -6.35 -13.71
C LYS A 233 20.13 -6.81 -15.11
N ILE A 234 21.32 -6.43 -15.58
CA ILE A 234 21.85 -6.87 -16.88
C ILE A 234 21.90 -8.40 -16.94
N TRP A 235 22.47 -9.04 -15.91
CA TRP A 235 22.52 -10.51 -15.82
C TRP A 235 21.12 -11.16 -15.88
N PHE A 236 20.13 -10.57 -15.24
CA PHE A 236 18.75 -11.07 -15.26
C PHE A 236 18.11 -10.92 -16.65
N GLU A 237 18.30 -9.77 -17.30
CA GLU A 237 17.78 -9.51 -18.64
C GLU A 237 18.38 -10.46 -19.67
N GLU A 238 19.69 -10.70 -19.62
CA GLU A 238 20.39 -11.69 -20.44
C GLU A 238 19.84 -13.10 -20.22
N GLY A 239 19.62 -13.51 -18.96
CA GLY A 239 19.03 -14.81 -18.64
C GLY A 239 17.59 -14.96 -19.17
N MET A 240 16.78 -13.90 -19.07
CA MET A 240 15.42 -13.89 -19.61
C MET A 240 15.39 -13.91 -21.14
N GLU A 241 16.36 -13.29 -21.80
CA GLU A 241 16.51 -13.34 -23.26
C GLU A 241 16.90 -14.76 -23.71
N GLU A 242 17.83 -15.41 -23.02
CA GLU A 242 18.26 -16.76 -23.38
C GLU A 242 17.11 -17.77 -23.25
N LEU A 243 16.31 -17.69 -22.18
CA LEU A 243 15.09 -18.51 -22.05
C LEU A 243 14.09 -18.25 -23.19
N ARG A 244 13.95 -16.99 -23.65
CA ARG A 244 13.09 -16.65 -24.79
C ARG A 244 13.61 -17.21 -26.12
N LYS A 245 14.92 -17.34 -26.31
CA LYS A 245 15.48 -18.02 -27.50
C LYS A 245 15.17 -19.51 -27.49
N THR A 246 15.37 -20.18 -26.35
CA THR A 246 15.11 -21.63 -26.25
C THR A 246 13.65 -22.01 -26.50
N GLU A 247 12.70 -21.11 -26.25
CA GLU A 247 11.27 -21.34 -26.54
C GLU A 247 10.96 -21.24 -28.04
N LYS A 248 11.74 -20.47 -28.81
CA LYS A 248 11.55 -20.32 -30.27
C LYS A 248 12.09 -21.51 -31.06
N ASP A 249 13.04 -22.25 -30.49
CA ASP A 249 13.70 -23.38 -31.14
C ASP A 249 12.96 -24.72 -30.93
N VAL A 250 11.83 -24.71 -30.20
CA VAL A 250 10.97 -25.86 -29.91
C VAL A 250 9.70 -25.80 -30.73
#